data_AF-A0A946IRB9-F1
#
_entry.id   AF-A0A946IRB9-F1
#
_cell.length_a   1.000
_cell.length_b   1.000
_cell.length_c   1.000
_cell.angle_alpha   90.00
_cell.angle_beta   90.00
_cell.angle_gamma   90.00
#
_symmetry.space_group_name_H-M   'P 1'
#
loop_
_entity.id
_entity.type
_entity.pdbx_description
1 polymer ?
#
loop_
_entity_poly.entity_id
_entity_poly.type
_entity_poly.pdbx_seq_one_letter_code
_entity_poly.pdbx_strand_id
1 'polypeptide(L)'
;MKKSIIKALLVLLFLFSITLIQAQEITKYDYLEIIIIQKMNNSGKIKRIKVENQSSLEGKLITIKEMEALKGTSSLLNYMNSYNWEFIDRKAITEINNPIWMSYLFRKKI
;
A
#
# COMPACT_ATOMS: atom_id res chain seq x y z
N MET A 1 21.55 -55.97 4.71
CA MET A 1 20.32 -55.25 4.30
C MET A 1 19.88 -54.19 5.31
N LYS A 2 19.62 -54.52 6.59
CA LYS A 2 19.15 -53.54 7.63
C LYS A 2 20.05 -52.29 7.79
N LYS A 3 21.38 -52.44 7.78
CA LYS A 3 22.34 -51.30 7.89
C LYS A 3 22.30 -50.33 6.70
N SER A 4 21.96 -50.82 5.50
CA SER A 4 21.86 -49.98 4.29
C SER A 4 20.57 -49.15 4.31
N ILE A 5 19.48 -49.75 4.78
CA ILE A 5 18.19 -49.10 4.97
C ILE A 5 18.31 -47.96 6.00
N ILE A 6 19.01 -48.20 7.11
CA ILE A 6 19.24 -47.18 8.14
C ILE A 6 20.03 -45.99 7.59
N LYS A 7 21.08 -46.23 6.78
CA LYS A 7 21.85 -45.14 6.15
C LYS A 7 21.00 -44.33 5.17
N ALA A 8 20.19 -45.00 4.36
CA ALA A 8 19.28 -44.33 3.43
C ALA A 8 18.23 -43.47 4.16
N LEU A 9 17.67 -43.99 5.26
CA LEU A 9 16.72 -43.26 6.10
C LEU A 9 17.36 -42.01 6.70
N LEU A 10 18.62 -42.09 7.14
CA LEU A 10 19.34 -40.99 7.77
C LEU A 10 19.67 -39.87 6.77
N VAL A 11 20.03 -40.23 5.53
CA VAL A 11 20.21 -39.27 4.43
C VAL A 11 18.89 -38.60 4.06
N LEU A 12 17.81 -39.36 3.99
CA LEU A 12 16.48 -38.81 3.69
C LEU A 12 16.04 -37.81 4.78
N LEU A 13 16.27 -38.14 6.05
CA LEU A 13 15.95 -37.26 7.18
C LEU A 13 16.75 -35.94 7.12
N PHE A 14 18.02 -36.02 6.72
CA PHE A 14 18.88 -34.84 6.55
C PHE A 14 18.45 -33.96 5.37
N LEU A 15 17.90 -34.54 4.30
CA LEU A 15 17.39 -33.77 3.17
C LEU A 15 16.09 -33.02 3.52
N PHE A 16 15.23 -33.61 4.36
CA PHE A 16 13.99 -32.97 4.82
C PHE A 16 14.19 -31.88 5.89
N SER A 17 15.31 -31.87 6.63
CA SER A 17 15.56 -30.82 7.63
C SER A 17 15.92 -29.47 7.00
N ILE A 18 16.42 -29.46 5.75
CA ILE A 18 16.85 -28.24 5.04
C ILE A 18 15.62 -27.40 4.59
N THR A 19 14.46 -28.03 4.38
CA THR A 19 13.27 -27.35 3.84
C THR A 19 12.45 -26.57 4.88
N LEU A 20 12.72 -26.73 6.18
CA LEU A 20 11.92 -26.10 7.24
C LEU A 20 12.29 -24.63 7.53
N ILE A 21 13.34 -24.08 6.89
CA ILE A 21 13.91 -22.77 7.26
C ILE A 21 13.43 -21.63 6.35
N GLN A 22 12.59 -21.89 5.35
CA GLN A 22 11.98 -20.82 4.55
C GLN A 22 10.76 -20.23 5.28
N ALA A 23 10.99 -19.61 6.43
CA ALA A 23 10.01 -18.71 7.02
C ALA A 23 9.82 -17.55 6.04
N GLN A 24 8.62 -17.42 5.46
CA GLN A 24 8.29 -16.33 4.56
C GLN A 24 8.46 -15.01 5.33
N GLU A 25 9.43 -14.20 4.92
CA GLU A 25 9.63 -12.89 5.51
C GLU A 25 8.36 -12.06 5.31
N ILE A 26 7.75 -11.61 6.42
CA ILE A 26 6.53 -10.80 6.36
C ILE A 26 6.95 -9.46 5.77
N THR A 27 6.52 -9.21 4.54
CA THR A 27 6.76 -7.93 3.87
C THR A 27 6.05 -6.82 4.64
N LYS A 28 6.84 -5.85 5.12
CA LYS A 28 6.33 -4.69 5.85
C LYS A 28 5.97 -3.58 4.87
N TYR A 29 4.90 -2.87 5.20
CA TYR A 29 4.38 -1.78 4.39
C TYR A 29 4.07 -0.57 5.26
N ASP A 30 4.38 0.61 4.75
CA ASP A 30 3.80 1.85 5.20
C ASP A 30 2.48 2.09 4.49
N TYR A 31 1.50 2.64 5.20
CA TYR A 31 0.21 3.00 4.64
C TYR A 31 0.01 4.51 4.69
N LEU A 32 -0.70 5.02 3.69
CA LEU A 32 -1.10 6.42 3.60
C LEU A 32 -2.54 6.51 3.11
N GLU A 33 -3.35 7.26 3.83
CA GLU A 33 -4.73 7.58 3.43
C GLU A 33 -4.83 9.04 2.99
N ILE A 34 -5.38 9.26 1.80
CA ILE A 34 -5.56 10.59 1.21
C ILE A 34 -7.05 10.82 0.96
N ILE A 35 -7.58 11.90 1.53
CA ILE A 35 -8.99 12.27 1.40
C ILE A 35 -9.13 13.32 0.29
N ILE A 36 -9.90 12.98 -0.74
CA ILE A 36 -10.21 13.87 -1.86
C ILE A 36 -11.67 14.28 -1.77
N ILE A 37 -11.92 15.60 -1.77
CA ILE A 37 -13.25 16.19 -1.81
C ILE A 37 -13.51 16.65 -3.25
N GLN A 38 -14.58 16.14 -3.88
CA GLN A 38 -15.01 16.54 -5.22
C GLN A 38 -16.27 17.41 -5.19
N LYS A 39 -16.40 18.29 -6.19
CA LYS A 39 -17.62 19.09 -6.38
C LYS A 39 -18.72 18.21 -6.98
N MET A 40 -19.92 18.29 -6.40
CA MET A 40 -21.11 17.53 -6.81
C MET A 40 -21.59 17.88 -8.23
N ASN A 41 -21.33 19.11 -8.70
CA ASN A 41 -21.89 19.65 -9.94
C ASN A 41 -20.93 19.66 -11.14
N ASN A 42 -19.79 18.97 -11.10
CA ASN A 42 -18.75 19.15 -12.11
C ASN A 42 -17.92 17.89 -12.41
N SER A 43 -18.58 16.85 -12.93
CA SER A 43 -18.00 15.71 -13.67
C SER A 43 -16.54 15.32 -13.35
N GLY A 44 -16.22 15.06 -12.07
CA GLY A 44 -14.89 14.58 -11.66
C GLY A 44 -13.81 15.64 -11.36
N LYS A 45 -14.16 16.95 -11.33
CA LYS A 45 -13.22 17.99 -10.90
C LYS A 45 -13.07 18.02 -9.37
N ILE A 46 -11.82 17.86 -8.91
CA ILE A 46 -11.46 17.94 -7.50
C ILE A 46 -11.74 19.35 -6.94
N LYS A 47 -12.36 19.40 -5.75
CA LYS A 47 -12.52 20.64 -4.97
C LYS A 47 -11.30 20.88 -4.09
N ARG A 48 -10.80 19.83 -3.43
CA ARG A 48 -9.66 19.87 -2.52
C ARG A 48 -9.12 18.46 -2.32
N ILE A 49 -7.80 18.30 -2.27
CA ILE A 49 -7.13 17.13 -1.69
C ILE A 49 -6.72 17.54 -0.28
N LYS A 50 -7.05 16.73 0.70
CA LYS A 50 -6.64 16.89 2.09
C LYS A 50 -5.89 15.63 2.49
N VAL A 51 -4.68 15.79 2.99
CA VAL A 51 -3.91 14.69 3.54
C VAL A 51 -3.73 14.97 5.03
N GLU A 52 -4.16 14.04 5.86
CA GLU A 52 -3.93 14.18 7.31
C GLU A 52 -2.46 13.94 7.64
N ASN A 53 -2.00 14.53 8.73
CA ASN A 53 -0.63 14.31 9.16
C ASN A 53 -0.49 12.88 9.66
N GLN A 54 0.41 12.11 9.05
CA GLN A 54 0.65 10.71 9.37
C GLN A 54 2.14 10.52 9.63
N SER A 55 2.47 9.77 10.68
CA SER A 55 3.87 9.41 11.00
C SER A 55 4.56 8.69 9.84
N SER A 56 3.80 8.02 8.98
CA SER A 56 4.26 7.41 7.74
C SER A 56 4.82 8.40 6.71
N LEU A 57 4.69 9.72 6.92
CA LEU A 57 5.26 10.77 6.07
C LEU A 57 6.46 11.48 6.70
N GLU A 58 6.76 11.24 7.98
CA GLU A 58 7.86 11.91 8.66
C GLU A 58 9.21 11.53 8.05
N GLY A 59 10.01 12.54 7.69
CA GLY A 59 11.33 12.35 7.07
C GLY A 59 11.30 11.81 5.62
N LYS A 60 10.12 11.68 4.99
CA LYS A 60 10.00 11.24 3.60
C LYS A 60 10.04 12.41 2.62
N LEU A 61 10.43 12.11 1.38
CA LEU A 61 10.50 13.09 0.28
C LEU A 61 9.12 13.62 -0.14
N ILE A 62 8.04 12.90 0.15
CA ILE A 62 6.68 13.34 -0.17
C ILE A 62 6.18 14.27 0.94
N THR A 63 5.76 15.48 0.58
CA THR A 63 5.14 16.39 1.54
C THR A 63 3.62 16.50 1.35
N ILE A 64 2.92 16.72 2.46
CA ILE A 64 1.47 17.01 2.47
C ILE A 64 1.16 18.21 1.57
N LYS A 65 1.98 19.25 1.63
CA LYS A 65 1.79 20.48 0.86
C LYS A 65 1.81 20.24 -0.65
N GLU A 66 2.72 19.40 -1.14
CA GLU A 66 2.80 19.06 -2.56
C GLU A 66 1.56 18.27 -3.01
N MET A 67 1.12 17.31 -2.21
CA MET A 67 -0.09 16.52 -2.51
C MET A 67 -1.35 17.38 -2.51
N GLU A 68 -1.50 18.29 -1.55
CA GLU A 68 -2.65 19.20 -1.45
C GLU A 68 -2.68 20.25 -2.58
N ALA A 69 -1.54 20.58 -3.17
CA ALA A 69 -1.44 21.50 -4.30
C ALA A 69 -1.93 20.89 -5.64
N LEU A 70 -2.08 19.56 -5.71
CA LEU A 70 -2.53 18.87 -6.93
C LEU A 70 -4.01 19.15 -7.21
N LYS A 71 -4.34 19.35 -8.49
CA LYS A 71 -5.68 19.75 -8.94
C LYS A 71 -6.52 18.60 -9.50
N GLY A 72 -5.98 17.38 -9.54
CA GLY A 72 -6.61 16.23 -10.20
C GLY A 72 -6.21 14.89 -9.58
N THR A 73 -7.14 13.92 -9.63
CA THR A 73 -6.92 12.58 -9.07
C THR A 73 -5.83 11.86 -9.85
N SER A 74 -5.81 12.02 -11.18
CA SER A 74 -4.76 11.48 -12.04
C SER A 74 -3.39 12.03 -11.68
N SER A 75 -3.29 13.34 -11.42
CA SER A 75 -2.05 13.97 -10.95
C SER A 75 -1.61 13.40 -9.61
N LEU A 76 -2.53 13.16 -8.67
CA LEU A 76 -2.24 12.51 -7.39
C LEU A 76 -1.73 11.09 -7.59
N LEU A 77 -2.43 10.26 -8.35
CA LEU A 77 -2.04 8.87 -8.60
C LEU A 77 -0.65 8.80 -9.27
N ASN A 78 -0.39 9.65 -10.26
CA ASN A 78 0.90 9.72 -10.94
C ASN A 78 2.02 10.19 -10.00
N TYR A 79 1.74 11.20 -9.18
CA TYR A 79 2.66 11.68 -8.17
C TYR A 79 3.02 10.57 -7.18
N MET A 80 2.02 9.89 -6.59
CA MET A 80 2.25 8.77 -5.66
C MET A 80 3.04 7.64 -6.30
N ASN A 81 2.71 7.27 -7.55
CA ASN A 81 3.41 6.24 -8.30
C ASN A 81 4.88 6.62 -8.55
N SER A 82 5.20 7.89 -8.82
CA SER A 82 6.58 8.36 -9.01
C SER A 82 7.48 8.19 -7.77
N TYR A 83 6.89 8.07 -6.58
CA TYR A 83 7.57 7.79 -5.32
C TYR A 83 7.39 6.35 -4.83
N ASN A 84 6.96 5.43 -5.71
CA ASN A 84 6.73 4.00 -5.43
C ASN A 84 5.66 3.74 -4.36
N TRP A 85 4.62 4.58 -4.30
CA TRP A 85 3.42 4.27 -3.53
C TRP A 85 2.40 3.60 -4.43
N GLU A 86 1.97 2.42 -4.04
CA GLU A 86 0.97 1.61 -4.72
C GLU A 86 -0.42 2.01 -4.26
N PHE A 87 -1.32 2.26 -5.20
CA PHE A 87 -2.75 2.41 -4.93
C PHE A 87 -3.37 1.05 -4.59
N ILE A 88 -4.07 0.96 -3.45
CA ILE A 88 -4.71 -0.27 -2.98
C ILE A 88 -6.20 -0.23 -3.20
N ASP A 89 -6.85 0.80 -2.68
CA ASP A 89 -8.31 0.85 -2.58
C ASP A 89 -8.80 2.29 -2.58
N ARG A 90 -10.05 2.46 -3.01
CA ARG A 90 -10.77 3.73 -2.97
C ARG A 90 -12.17 3.51 -2.42
N LYS A 91 -12.49 4.21 -1.33
CA LYS A 91 -13.84 4.27 -0.77
C LYS A 91 -14.45 5.63 -1.02
N ALA A 92 -15.68 5.66 -1.53
CA ALA A 92 -16.43 6.87 -1.75
C ALA A 92 -17.60 6.95 -0.76
N ILE A 93 -17.75 8.10 -0.10
CA ILE A 93 -18.91 8.43 0.71
C ILE A 93 -19.68 9.50 -0.04
N THR A 94 -20.89 9.13 -0.46
CA THR A 94 -21.82 10.00 -1.19
C THR A 94 -23.08 10.17 -0.36
N GLU A 95 -23.38 11.41 0.02
CA GLU A 95 -24.64 11.77 0.66
C GLU A 95 -25.42 12.71 -0.29
N ILE A 96 -26.75 12.59 -0.29
CA ILE A 96 -27.63 13.44 -1.09
C ILE A 96 -27.43 14.90 -0.65
N ASN A 97 -27.05 15.76 -1.59
CA ASN A 97 -26.72 17.19 -1.43
C ASN A 97 -25.36 17.55 -0.81
N ASN A 98 -24.47 16.58 -0.55
CA ASN A 98 -23.14 16.83 -0.01
C ASN A 98 -22.02 16.61 -1.04
N PRO A 99 -20.85 17.24 -0.86
CA PRO A 99 -19.69 16.97 -1.71
C PRO A 99 -19.30 15.49 -1.60
N ILE A 100 -18.77 14.93 -2.69
CA ILE A 100 -18.33 13.53 -2.71
C ILE A 100 -16.97 13.44 -2.01
N TRP A 101 -16.90 12.64 -0.96
CA TRP A 101 -15.66 12.34 -0.26
C TRP A 101 -15.10 11.02 -0.80
N MET A 102 -13.84 11.02 -1.18
CA MET A 102 -13.15 9.81 -1.59
C MET A 102 -11.91 9.61 -0.72
N SER A 103 -11.84 8.49 -0.04
CA SER A 103 -10.62 8.01 0.62
C SER A 103 -9.83 7.16 -0.38
N TYR A 104 -8.57 7.50 -0.59
CA TYR A 104 -7.61 6.73 -1.37
C TYR A 104 -6.57 6.15 -0.42
N LEU A 105 -6.45 4.83 -0.42
CA LEU A 105 -5.47 4.10 0.37
C LEU A 105 -4.28 3.74 -0.51
N PHE A 106 -3.09 4.12 -0.04
CA PHE A 106 -1.82 3.77 -0.64
C PHE A 106 -0.96 2.94 0.32
N ARG A 107 -0.09 2.11 -0.23
CA ARG A 107 1.02 1.50 0.53
C ARG A 107 2.35 1.71 -0.15
N LYS A 108 3.41 1.61 0.63
CA LYS A 108 4.78 1.51 0.14
C LYS A 108 5.51 0.43 0.89
N LYS A 109 6.19 -0.45 0.17
CA LYS A 109 7.03 -1.49 0.77
C LYS A 109 8.22 -0.82 1.48
N ILE A 110 8.48 -1.26 2.70
CA ILE A 110 9.64 -0.85 3.50
C ILE A 110 10.84 -1.73 3.12
#